data_AF-A0A1H1IIL5-F1
#
_entry.id   AF-A0A1H1IIL5-F1
#
_cell.length_a   1.000
_cell.length_b   1.000
_cell.length_c   1.000
_cell.angle_alpha   90.00
_cell.angle_beta   90.00
_cell.angle_gamma   90.00
#
_symmetry.space_group_name_H-M   'P 1'
#
loop_
_entity.id
_entity.type
_entity.pdbx_description
1 polymer ?
#
loop_
_entity_poly.entity_id
_entity_poly.type
_entity_poly.pdbx_seq_one_letter_code
_entity_poly.pdbx_strand_id
1 'polypeptide(L)' 'MEVRYINGAFVALTEWYPPEIKPKHVGVYESQIFDCGFIYDWFVNWDGSVWRDKSGCSLLDQNITWRGILEKSE' A
#
# COMPACT_ATOMS: atom_id res chain seq x y z
N MET A 1 10.75 -5.59 -11.77
CA MET A 1 9.29 -5.50 -11.57
C MET A 1 8.84 -6.81 -10.96
N GLU A 2 8.35 -6.78 -9.73
CA GLU A 2 7.91 -7.98 -9.00
C GLU A 2 6.48 -8.33 -9.41
N VAL A 3 6.13 -9.62 -9.40
CA VAL A 3 4.75 -10.09 -9.67
C VAL A 3 4.31 -10.96 -8.51
N ARG A 4 3.12 -10.70 -7.95
CA ARG A 4 2.52 -11.50 -6.88
C ARG A 4 1.11 -11.96 -7.29
N TYR A 5 0.69 -13.10 -6.73
CA TYR A 5 -0.69 -13.55 -6.82
C TYR A 5 -1.49 -12.96 -5.65
N ILE A 6 -2.41 -12.04 -5.94
CA ILE A 6 -3.23 -11.32 -4.95
C ILE A 6 -4.70 -11.44 -5.38
N ASN A 7 -5.58 -11.88 -4.47
CA ASN A 7 -7.03 -11.98 -4.67
C ASN A 7 -7.49 -12.65 -5.98
N GLY A 8 -6.78 -13.69 -6.44
CA GLY A 8 -7.17 -14.43 -7.64
C GLY A 8 -6.48 -13.99 -8.93
N ALA A 9 -5.62 -12.97 -8.90
CA ALA A 9 -4.96 -12.44 -10.07
C ALA A 9 -3.44 -12.26 -9.85
N PHE A 10 -2.68 -12.38 -10.94
CA PHE A 10 -1.28 -11.97 -10.96
C PHE A 10 -1.19 -10.47 -11.19
N VAL A 11 -0.70 -9.74 -10.20
CA VAL A 11 -0.51 -8.29 -10.26
C VAL A 11 0.97 -7.97 -10.28
N ALA A 12 1.33 -6.96 -11.05
CA ALA A 12 2.69 -6.48 -11.07
C ALA A 12 2.84 -5.33 -10.07
N LEU A 13 3.98 -5.26 -9.40
CA LEU A 13 4.23 -4.32 -8.32
C LEU A 13 5.34 -3.37 -8.72
N THR A 14 5.17 -2.09 -8.36
CA THR A 14 6.24 -1.11 -8.49
C THR A 14 7.39 -1.42 -7.54
N GLU A 15 8.46 -0.64 -7.61
CA GLU A 15 9.42 -0.57 -6.52
C GLU A 15 8.76 -0.03 -5.24
N TRP A 16 9.42 -0.29 -4.11
CA TRP A 16 9.04 0.29 -2.82
C TRP A 16 9.43 1.76 -2.77
N TYR A 17 8.48 2.60 -2.39
CA TYR A 17 8.66 4.02 -2.15
C TYR A 17 8.72 4.29 -0.64
N PRO A 18 9.62 5.19 -0.21
CA PRO A 18 9.76 5.53 1.18
C PRO A 18 8.60 6.44 1.66
N PRO A 19 8.35 6.53 2.98
CA PRO A 19 7.16 7.18 3.54
C PRO A 19 6.99 8.68 3.19
N GLU A 20 8.08 9.38 2.89
CA GLU A 20 8.10 10.79 2.49
C GLU A 20 7.48 11.03 1.10
N ILE A 21 7.44 10.00 0.25
CA ILE A 21 6.79 10.06 -1.05
C ILE A 21 5.36 9.57 -0.88
N LYS A 22 4.36 10.38 -1.23
CA LYS A 22 2.95 9.98 -1.19
C LYS A 22 2.46 9.50 -2.56
N PRO A 23 1.53 8.54 -2.63
CA PRO A 23 0.92 8.16 -3.90
C PRO A 23 0.19 9.34 -4.55
N LYS A 24 0.26 9.43 -5.88
CA LYS A 24 -0.46 10.46 -6.64
C LYS A 24 -1.95 10.14 -6.84
N HIS A 25 -2.32 8.86 -6.74
CA HIS A 25 -3.67 8.38 -7.04
C HIS A 25 -4.33 7.77 -5.81
N VAL A 26 -5.63 7.97 -5.67
CA VAL A 26 -6.45 7.28 -4.66
C VAL A 26 -6.50 5.80 -5.00
N GLY A 27 -6.38 4.92 -4.00
CA GLY A 27 -6.49 3.47 -4.21
C GLY A 27 -5.81 2.63 -3.15
N VAL A 28 -5.79 1.32 -3.39
CA VAL A 28 -5.19 0.32 -2.52
C VAL A 28 -3.74 0.07 -2.91
N TYR A 29 -2.86 0.03 -1.91
CA TYR A 29 -1.43 -0.17 -2.07
C TYR A 29 -0.94 -1.27 -1.15
N GLU A 30 0.10 -2.00 -1.57
CA GLU A 30 0.85 -2.83 -0.64
C GLU A 30 1.76 -1.92 0.18
N SER A 31 1.84 -2.18 1.48
CA SER A 31 2.46 -1.28 2.43
C SER A 31 3.10 -2.04 3.57
N GLN A 32 4.11 -1.42 4.19
CA GLN A 32 4.72 -1.91 5.42
C GLN A 32 4.27 -1.00 6.56
N ILE A 33 3.51 -1.58 7.48
CA ILE A 33 2.97 -0.87 8.64
C ILE A 33 3.66 -1.34 9.91
N PHE A 34 3.84 -0.43 10.87
CA PHE A 34 4.33 -0.76 12.19
C PHE A 34 3.16 -0.81 13.16
N ASP A 35 2.83 -2.00 13.65
CA ASP A 35 1.73 -2.17 14.60
C ASP A 35 2.22 -2.98 15.80
N CYS A 36 1.93 -2.47 17.00
CA CYS A 36 2.24 -3.12 18.28
C CYS A 36 3.68 -3.65 18.44
N GLY A 37 4.68 -2.97 17.86
CA GLY A 37 6.09 -3.40 17.96
C GLY A 37 6.61 -4.23 16.78
N PHE A 38 5.77 -4.55 15.81
CA PHE A 38 6.09 -5.43 14.69
C PHE A 38 5.83 -4.74 13.35
N ILE A 39 6.59 -5.12 12.32
CA ILE A 39 6.40 -4.66 10.94
C ILE A 39 5.66 -5.75 10.17
N TYR A 40 4.58 -5.36 9.48
CA TYR A 40 3.78 -6.26 8.65
C TYR A 40 3.59 -5.68 7.25
N ASP A 41 3.68 -6.55 6.25
CA ASP A 41 3.19 -6.25 4.90
C ASP A 41 1.65 -6.34 4.91
N TRP A 42 0.97 -5.27 4.51
CA TRP A 42 -0.50 -5.13 4.53
C TRP A 42 -1.00 -4.28 3.35
N PHE A 43 -2.26 -4.48 2.93
CA PHE A 43 -2.94 -3.62 1.95
C PHE A 43 -3.73 -2.47 2.59
N VAL A 44 -3.30 -1.23 2.40
CA VAL A 44 -3.96 -0.02 2.92
C VAL A 44 -4.45 0.86 1.78
N ASN A 45 -5.47 1.67 2.06
CA ASN A 45 -6.04 2.61 1.10
C ASN A 45 -5.42 4.00 1.29
N TRP A 46 -4.97 4.63 0.22
CA TRP A 46 -4.65 6.05 0.19
C TRP A 46 -5.86 6.82 -0.32
N ASP A 47 -6.39 7.76 0.46
CA ASP A 47 -7.58 8.55 0.08
C ASP A 47 -7.25 9.84 -0.69
N GLY A 48 -5.97 10.07 -1.01
CA GLY A 48 -5.48 11.30 -1.63
C GLY A 48 -4.83 12.27 -0.64
N SER A 49 -5.06 12.07 0.65
CA SER A 49 -4.53 12.92 1.72
C SER A 49 -3.89 12.14 2.86
N VAL A 50 -4.48 10.99 3.23
CA VAL A 50 -4.08 10.18 4.37
C VAL A 50 -4.20 8.69 4.05
N TRP A 51 -3.41 7.89 4.76
CA TRP A 51 -3.53 6.44 4.74
C TRP A 51 -4.69 5.99 5.63
N ARG A 52 -5.43 4.98 5.16
CA ARG A 52 -6.54 4.35 5.87
C ARG A 52 -6.40 2.84 5.87
N ASP A 53 -6.75 2.24 6.99
CA ASP A 53 -6.86 0.79 7.11
C ASP A 53 -8.15 0.27 6.46
N LYS A 54 -8.38 -1.05 6.56
CA LYS A 54 -9.60 -1.71 6.06
C LYS A 54 -10.89 -1.24 6.74
N SER A 55 -10.81 -0.67 7.95
CA SER A 55 -11.96 -0.15 8.67
C SER A 55 -12.25 1.33 8.36
N GLY A 56 -11.37 1.97 7.59
CA GLY A 56 -11.46 3.39 7.24
C GLY A 56 -10.83 4.33 8.28
N CYS A 57 -10.21 3.76 9.32
CA CYS A 57 -9.49 4.51 10.34
C CYS A 57 -8.22 5.13 9.75
N SER A 58 -7.94 6.37 10.16
CA SER A 58 -6.77 7.11 9.68
C SER A 58 -5.49 6.65 10.38
N LEU A 59 -4.39 6.60 9.61
CA LEU A 59 -3.07 6.16 10.04
C LEU A 59 -2.03 7.30 10.02
N LEU A 60 -2.46 8.53 10.36
CA LEU A 60 -1.69 9.79 10.19
C LEU A 60 -0.21 9.73 10.62
N ASP A 61 0.08 9.05 11.72
CA ASP A 61 1.42 9.04 12.33
C ASP A 61 2.28 7.84 11.91
N GLN A 62 1.79 7.03 10.96
CA GLN A 62 2.54 5.86 10.49
C GLN A 62 3.51 6.23 9.36
N ASN A 63 4.77 5.85 9.55
CA ASN A 63 5.79 5.89 8.51
C ASN A 63 5.59 4.72 7.53
N ILE A 64 4.64 4.89 6.61
CA ILE A 64 4.23 3.82 5.70
C ILE A 64 5.07 3.82 4.43
N THR A 65 5.96 2.84 4.31
CA THR A 65 6.60 2.45 3.05
C THR A 65 5.56 1.73 2.19
N TRP A 66 5.50 2.03 0.89
CA TRP A 66 4.42 1.52 0.03
C TRP A 66 4.89 1.19 -1.39
N ARG A 67 4.10 0.42 -2.13
CA ARG A 67 4.26 0.25 -3.58
C ARG A 67 2.93 0.08 -4.29
N GLY A 68 2.89 0.54 -5.53
CA GLY A 68 1.74 0.48 -6.42
C GLY A 68 1.43 -0.94 -6.88
N ILE A 69 0.15 -1.24 -6.96
CA ILE A 69 -0.37 -2.44 -7.59
C ILE A 69 -0.76 -2.07 -9.02
N LEU A 70 0.01 -2.55 -9.98
CA LEU A 70 -0.26 -2.41 -11.40
C LEU A 70 -1.08 -3.63 -11.82
N GLU A 71 -2.39 -3.47 -11.92
CA GLU A 71 -3.21 -4.45 -12.61
C GLU A 71 -2.68 -4.58 -14.04
N LYS A 72 -2.33 -5.81 -14.44
CA LYS A 72 -2.21 -6.09 -15.86
C LYS A 72 -3.63 -6.04 -16.40
N SER A 73 -4.00 -4.89 -16.97
CA SER A 73 -5.16 -4.83 -17.86
C SER A 73 -4.92 -5.85 -18.98
N GLU A 74 -5.72 -6.93 -18.98
CA GLU A 74 -5.82 -7.89 -20.07
C GLU A 74 -6.32 -7.24 -21.37
#